data_AF-A0A7N9D146-F1
#
_entry.id   AF-A0A7N9D146-F1
#
_cell.length_a   1.000
_cell.length_b   1.000
_cell.length_c   1.000
_cell.angle_alpha   90.00
_cell.angle_beta   90.00
_cell.angle_gamma   90.00
#
_symmetry.space_group_name_H-M   'P 1'
#
loop_
_entity.id
_entity.type
_entity.pdbx_description
1 polymer ?
#
loop_
_entity_poly.entity_id
_entity_poly.type
_entity_poly.pdbx_seq_one_letter_code
_entity_poly.pdbx_strand_id
1 'polypeptide(L)'
;MIQWLTGHLPWEDNLKDPKYVRDSKIRYRENIASLMDKCFPEKSKPGEIAKYMETVKLLDYTEKPLYQNLRDILLQGLKAIGSKDDGKLDLSVVENGGLKAKTITKKRKKEMEESKEPGVEDMEWSDTQTEEAIQTRSEESQGAIHRTMSQPEASSSSYDSEVK
;
A
#
# COMPACT_ATOMS: atom_id res chain seq x y z
N MET A 1 5.80 2.09 -6.86
CA MET A 1 5.45 1.84 -8.28
C MET A 1 5.18 3.13 -9.02
N ILE A 2 4.06 3.84 -8.76
CA ILE A 2 3.71 5.08 -9.50
C ILE A 2 4.87 6.08 -9.52
N GLN A 3 5.45 6.43 -8.36
CA GLN A 3 6.61 7.33 -8.27
C GLN A 3 7.77 6.94 -9.20
N TRP A 4 8.06 5.65 -9.35
CA TRP A 4 9.17 5.19 -10.20
C TRP A 4 8.82 5.28 -11.69
N LEU A 5 7.54 5.13 -12.04
CA LEU A 5 7.07 5.20 -13.42
C LEU A 5 6.89 6.65 -13.90
N THR A 6 6.49 7.56 -13.01
CA THR A 6 6.11 8.93 -13.38
C THR A 6 7.06 9.99 -12.83
N GLY A 7 7.93 9.63 -11.90
CA GLY A 7 8.84 10.56 -11.21
C GLY A 7 8.16 11.44 -10.15
N HIS A 8 6.84 11.33 -9.98
CA HIS A 8 6.10 12.21 -9.07
C HIS A 8 4.85 11.56 -8.46
N LEU A 9 4.40 12.11 -7.32
CA LEU A 9 3.12 11.80 -6.69
C LEU A 9 2.26 13.06 -6.48
N PRO A 10 0.93 12.97 -6.49
CA PRO A 10 0.06 14.15 -6.40
C PRO A 10 0.18 15.00 -5.12
N TRP A 11 0.83 14.49 -4.08
CA TRP A 11 0.96 15.12 -2.76
C TRP A 11 2.40 15.45 -2.36
N GLU A 12 3.37 15.33 -3.29
CA GLU A 12 4.80 15.46 -2.98
C GLU A 12 5.26 16.87 -2.57
N ASP A 13 4.53 17.92 -2.98
CA ASP A 13 4.82 19.30 -2.56
C ASP A 13 4.32 19.63 -1.15
N ASN A 14 3.45 18.77 -0.60
CA ASN A 14 2.73 19.02 0.65
C ASN A 14 3.13 18.04 1.78
N LEU A 15 4.32 17.44 1.71
CA LEU A 15 4.77 16.42 2.69
C LEU A 15 4.88 16.93 4.13
N LYS A 16 4.95 18.25 4.34
CA LYS A 16 4.94 18.87 5.67
C LYS A 16 3.56 18.87 6.34
N ASP A 17 2.49 18.61 5.59
CA ASP A 17 1.13 18.52 6.10
C ASP A 17 0.64 17.06 6.03
N PRO A 18 0.67 16.31 7.16
CA PRO A 18 0.22 14.93 7.19
C PRO A 18 -1.28 14.77 6.87
N LYS A 19 -2.11 15.77 7.21
CA LYS A 19 -3.56 15.71 6.96
C LYS A 19 -3.83 15.80 5.47
N TYR A 20 -3.17 16.74 4.78
CA TYR A 20 -3.23 16.86 3.33
C TYR A 20 -2.84 15.56 2.62
N VAL A 21 -1.72 14.94 3.03
CA VAL A 21 -1.22 13.70 2.41
C VAL A 21 -2.22 12.57 2.61
N ARG A 22 -2.74 12.40 3.82
CA ARG A 22 -3.76 11.38 4.13
C ARG A 22 -5.02 11.59 3.29
N ASP A 23 -5.57 12.80 3.29
CA ASP A 23 -6.82 13.10 2.62
C ASP A 23 -6.69 12.96 1.10
N SER A 24 -5.52 13.30 0.55
CA SER A 24 -5.19 13.03 -0.85
C SER A 24 -5.16 11.53 -1.16
N LYS A 25 -4.51 10.71 -0.32
CA LYS A 25 -4.48 9.26 -0.49
C LYS A 25 -5.88 8.64 -0.40
N ILE A 26 -6.72 9.07 0.53
CA ILE A 26 -8.11 8.62 0.65
C ILE A 26 -8.89 8.97 -0.63
N ARG A 27 -8.80 10.21 -1.09
CA ARG A 27 -9.48 10.67 -2.33
C ARG A 27 -9.10 9.82 -3.55
N TYR A 28 -7.80 9.56 -3.71
CA TYR A 28 -7.30 8.78 -4.84
C TYR A 28 -7.52 7.27 -4.70
N ARG A 29 -7.65 6.75 -3.48
CA ARG A 29 -8.10 5.36 -3.24
C ARG A 29 -9.55 5.19 -3.68
N GLU A 30 -10.42 6.16 -3.39
CA GLU A 30 -11.82 6.08 -3.80
C GLU A 30 -11.99 6.21 -5.31
N ASN A 31 -11.18 7.06 -5.96
CA ASN A 31 -11.18 7.24 -7.41
C ASN A 31 -9.78 7.02 -8.01
N ILE A 32 -9.44 5.75 -8.27
CA ILE A 32 -8.16 5.35 -8.86
C ILE A 32 -8.02 5.86 -10.29
N ALA A 33 -9.10 5.96 -11.06
CA ALA A 33 -9.05 6.55 -12.40
C ALA A 33 -8.48 7.98 -12.37
N SER A 34 -8.92 8.81 -11.42
CA SER A 34 -8.39 10.17 -11.26
C SER A 34 -6.91 10.20 -10.85
N LEU A 35 -6.43 9.19 -10.11
CA LEU A 35 -5.01 9.05 -9.78
C LEU A 35 -4.21 8.73 -11.05
N MET A 36 -4.70 7.79 -11.85
CA MET A 36 -4.07 7.41 -13.12
C MET A 36 -4.02 8.58 -14.09
N ASP A 37 -5.10 9.37 -14.20
CA ASP A 37 -5.16 10.58 -15.03
C ASP A 37 -4.16 11.64 -14.56
N LYS A 38 -4.00 11.81 -13.25
CA LYS A 38 -3.10 12.80 -12.67
C LYS A 38 -1.62 12.44 -12.84
N CYS A 39 -1.27 11.18 -12.64
CA CYS A 39 0.12 10.73 -12.66
C CYS A 39 0.60 10.35 -14.06
N PHE A 40 -0.30 9.92 -14.95
CA PHE A 40 0.01 9.49 -16.33
C PHE A 40 -0.76 10.36 -17.34
N PRO A 41 -0.32 11.61 -17.57
CA PRO A 41 -0.97 12.49 -18.56
C PRO A 41 -0.76 12.04 -20.01
N GLU A 42 0.21 11.15 -20.27
CA GLU A 42 0.52 10.63 -21.59
C GLU A 42 -0.51 9.61 -22.09
N LYS A 43 -0.54 9.40 -23.42
CA LYS A 43 -1.52 8.52 -24.09
C LYS A 43 -1.45 7.05 -23.63
N SER A 44 -0.32 6.58 -23.09
CA SER A 44 -0.20 5.20 -22.62
C SER A 44 -0.24 5.10 -21.09
N LYS A 45 -1.44 4.87 -20.56
CA LYS A 45 -1.64 4.59 -19.13
C LYS A 45 -1.47 3.09 -18.89
N PRO A 46 -0.55 2.65 -18.01
CA PRO A 46 -0.39 1.22 -17.72
C PRO A 46 -1.60 0.71 -16.96
N GLY A 47 -2.47 -0.04 -17.64
CA GLY A 47 -3.72 -0.55 -17.08
C GLY A 47 -3.49 -1.50 -15.90
N GLU A 48 -2.33 -2.15 -15.85
CA GLU A 48 -1.93 -3.08 -14.80
C GLU A 48 -1.72 -2.37 -13.46
N ILE A 49 -1.22 -1.13 -13.47
CA ILE A 49 -1.07 -0.34 -12.25
C ILE A 49 -2.43 0.03 -11.68
N ALA A 50 -3.39 0.39 -12.54
CA ALA A 50 -4.76 0.64 -12.11
C ALA A 50 -5.40 -0.62 -11.52
N LYS A 51 -5.32 -1.76 -12.23
CA LYS A 51 -5.83 -3.06 -11.74
C LYS A 51 -5.19 -3.48 -10.41
N TYR A 52 -3.89 -3.26 -10.24
CA TYR A 52 -3.19 -3.52 -8.99
C TYR A 52 -3.78 -2.69 -7.85
N MET A 53 -3.96 -1.39 -8.06
CA MET A 53 -4.53 -0.49 -7.06
C MET A 53 -5.97 -0.86 -6.71
N GLU A 54 -6.79 -1.23 -7.70
CA GLU A 54 -8.17 -1.70 -7.47
C GLU A 54 -8.18 -3.01 -6.67
N THR A 55 -7.27 -3.93 -6.97
CA THR A 55 -7.16 -5.19 -6.20
C THR A 55 -6.76 -4.93 -4.75
N VAL A 56 -5.81 -4.01 -4.51
CA VAL A 56 -5.40 -3.63 -3.16
C VAL A 56 -6.50 -2.84 -2.43
N LYS A 57 -7.29 -2.04 -3.14
CA LYS A 57 -8.44 -1.31 -2.56
C LYS A 57 -9.48 -2.25 -1.95
N LEU A 58 -9.68 -3.43 -2.55
CA LEU A 58 -10.68 -4.39 -2.09
C LEU A 58 -10.28 -5.16 -0.83
N LEU A 59 -9.01 -5.09 -0.42
CA LEU A 59 -8.53 -5.82 0.75
C LEU A 59 -9.06 -5.22 2.06
N ASP A 60 -9.59 -6.09 2.91
CA ASP A 60 -9.91 -5.73 4.30
C ASP A 60 -8.64 -5.68 5.17
N TYR A 61 -8.76 -5.04 6.34
CA TYR A 61 -7.63 -4.85 7.26
C TYR A 61 -6.97 -6.16 7.72
N THR A 62 -7.75 -7.22 7.95
CA THR A 62 -7.26 -8.53 8.38
C THR A 62 -7.15 -9.54 7.23
N GLU A 63 -7.45 -9.13 5.99
CA GLU A 63 -7.46 -10.04 4.85
C GLU A 63 -6.03 -10.40 4.43
N LYS A 64 -5.82 -11.69 4.16
CA LYS A 64 -4.58 -12.16 3.57
C LYS A 64 -4.58 -11.83 2.06
N PRO A 65 -3.64 -11.00 1.56
CA PRO A 65 -3.62 -10.67 0.14
C PRO A 65 -3.38 -11.88 -0.75
N LEU A 66 -4.10 -11.94 -1.87
CA LEU A 66 -3.88 -12.93 -2.93
C LEU A 66 -2.65 -12.55 -3.77
N TYR A 67 -1.45 -12.77 -3.23
CA TYR A 67 -0.19 -12.37 -3.87
C TYR A 67 -0.01 -12.90 -5.29
N GLN A 68 -0.52 -14.11 -5.60
CA GLN A 68 -0.45 -14.66 -6.95
C GLN A 68 -1.23 -13.80 -7.95
N ASN A 69 -2.42 -13.32 -7.59
CA ASN A 69 -3.21 -12.43 -8.43
C ASN A 69 -2.46 -11.10 -8.69
N LEU A 70 -1.89 -10.50 -7.65
CA LEU A 70 -1.10 -9.27 -7.79
C LEU A 70 0.13 -9.47 -8.70
N ARG A 71 0.79 -10.63 -8.64
CA ARG A 71 1.89 -10.98 -9.56
C ARG A 71 1.40 -11.16 -10.99
N ASP A 72 0.29 -11.86 -11.19
CA ASP A 72 -0.28 -12.10 -12.51
C ASP A 72 -0.68 -10.80 -13.21
N ILE A 73 -1.18 -9.80 -12.47
CA ILE A 73 -1.45 -8.45 -12.97
C ILE A 73 -0.16 -7.82 -13.53
N LEU A 74 0.95 -7.88 -12.79
CA LEU A 74 2.23 -7.31 -13.26
C LEU A 74 2.82 -8.09 -14.43
N LEU A 75 2.68 -9.43 -14.44
CA LEU A 75 3.11 -10.28 -15.55
C LEU A 75 2.34 -9.98 -16.85
N GLN A 76 1.05 -9.65 -16.75
CA GLN A 76 0.28 -9.17 -17.91
C GLN A 76 0.89 -7.90 -18.49
N GLY A 77 1.39 -7.00 -17.64
CA GLY A 77 2.03 -5.74 -18.07
C GLY A 77 3.33 -6.00 -18.82
N LEU A 78 4.16 -6.92 -18.31
CA LEU A 78 5.37 -7.35 -19.02
C LEU A 78 5.02 -7.93 -20.40
N LYS A 79 4.00 -8.79 -20.48
CA LYS A 79 3.54 -9.34 -21.76
C LYS A 79 3.04 -8.25 -22.72
N ALA A 80 2.31 -7.26 -22.21
CA ALA A 80 1.77 -6.14 -23.01
C ALA A 80 2.88 -5.29 -23.64
N ILE A 81 4.03 -5.14 -22.97
CA ILE A 81 5.22 -4.46 -23.51
C ILE A 81 6.17 -5.39 -24.28
N GLY A 82 5.77 -6.64 -24.57
CA GLY A 82 6.59 -7.61 -25.29
C GLY A 82 7.78 -8.17 -24.49
N SER A 83 7.76 -8.02 -23.18
CA SER A 83 8.77 -8.52 -22.24
C SER A 83 8.27 -9.74 -21.45
N LYS A 84 9.16 -10.36 -20.68
CA LYS A 84 8.86 -11.47 -19.79
C LYS A 84 9.58 -11.28 -18.46
N ASP A 85 9.12 -11.97 -17.43
CA ASP A 85 9.86 -12.06 -16.17
C ASP A 85 11.06 -12.98 -16.34
N ASP A 86 12.22 -12.41 -16.65
CA ASP A 86 13.51 -13.10 -16.75
C ASP A 86 14.42 -12.82 -15.55
N GLY A 87 13.90 -12.17 -14.51
CA GLY A 87 14.64 -11.80 -13.31
C GLY A 87 15.72 -10.73 -13.52
N LYS A 88 15.83 -10.12 -14.71
CA LYS A 88 16.81 -9.08 -14.98
C LYS A 88 16.25 -7.71 -14.62
N LEU A 89 17.03 -6.97 -13.84
CA LEU A 89 16.76 -5.57 -13.54
C LEU A 89 17.76 -4.72 -14.33
N ASP A 90 17.27 -3.96 -15.31
CA ASP A 90 18.09 -2.98 -16.03
C ASP A 90 18.28 -1.73 -15.16
N LEU A 91 19.24 -1.82 -14.24
CA LEU A 91 19.65 -0.75 -13.33
C LEU A 91 21.01 -0.19 -13.74
N SER A 92 21.25 -0.06 -15.05
CA SER A 92 22.47 0.59 -15.52
C SER A 92 22.59 1.98 -14.89
N VAL A 93 23.75 2.23 -14.25
CA VAL A 93 24.04 3.50 -13.59
C VAL A 93 24.13 4.57 -14.68
N VAL A 94 23.03 5.28 -14.91
CA VAL A 94 23.11 6.62 -15.47
C VAL A 94 23.62 7.48 -14.32
N GLU A 95 24.85 7.94 -14.44
CA GLU A 95 25.52 8.81 -13.47
C GLU A 95 24.77 10.15 -13.41
N ASN A 96 23.64 10.18 -12.69
CA ASN A 96 22.83 11.37 -12.49
C ASN A 96 22.95 11.79 -11.02
N GLY A 97 23.91 12.68 -10.76
CA GLY A 97 24.06 13.38 -9.49
C GLY A 97 25.16 12.81 -8.58
N GLY A 98 26.34 13.42 -8.64
CA GLY A 98 27.49 13.05 -7.83
C GLY A 98 27.20 13.08 -6.32
N LEU A 99 27.30 11.92 -5.68
CA LEU A 99 27.32 11.80 -4.23
C LEU A 99 28.69 12.28 -3.73
N LYS A 100 28.77 13.53 -3.22
CA LYS A 100 29.88 13.95 -2.36
C LYS A 100 29.75 13.17 -1.03
N ALA A 101 30.42 12.03 -0.95
CA ALA A 101 30.65 11.36 0.32
C ALA A 101 31.46 12.31 1.23
N LYS A 102 30.82 12.86 2.28
CA LYS A 102 31.54 13.54 3.35
C LYS A 102 32.08 12.49 4.30
N THR A 103 33.37 12.19 4.18
CA THR A 103 34.11 11.39 5.16
C THR A 103 34.12 12.15 6.49
N ILE A 104 33.48 11.57 7.52
CA ILE A 104 33.52 12.07 8.89
C ILE A 104 34.93 11.83 9.42
N THR A 105 35.73 12.89 9.57
CA THR A 105 37.03 12.83 10.23
C THR A 105 36.82 12.82 11.75
N LYS A 106 37.21 11.71 12.39
CA LYS A 106 37.36 11.57 13.85
C LYS A 106 38.33 12.64 14.37
N LYS A 107 37.90 13.43 15.36
CA LYS A 107 38.82 14.15 16.27
C LYS A 107 38.51 13.75 17.71
N ARG A 108 39.15 12.68 18.18
CA ARG A 108 39.28 12.39 19.62
C ARG A 108 40.55 13.08 20.13
N LYS A 109 40.40 13.90 21.16
CA LYS A 109 41.50 14.46 21.96
C LYS A 109 42.03 13.34 22.87
N LYS A 110 43.34 13.12 22.83
CA LYS A 110 44.12 12.15 23.61
C LYS A 110 44.58 12.82 24.90
N GLU A 111 44.27 12.24 26.05
CA GLU A 111 45.02 12.41 27.30
C GLU A 111 45.30 11.01 27.87
N MET A 112 46.53 10.86 28.37
CA MET A 112 47.24 9.65 28.78
C MET A 112 47.01 9.38 30.28
N GLU A 113 47.11 8.11 30.68
CA GLU A 113 47.56 7.53 31.97
C GLU A 113 46.75 6.25 32.22
N GLU A 114 47.25 5.08 31.79
CA GLU A 114 48.12 4.14 32.53
C GLU A 114 47.36 3.15 33.44
N SER A 115 47.62 1.88 33.15
CA SER A 115 47.51 0.67 33.99
C SER A 115 46.21 -0.16 34.01
N LYS A 116 46.40 -1.40 33.52
CA LYS A 116 45.94 -2.70 34.04
C LYS A 116 44.78 -3.41 33.32
N GLU A 117 45.16 -4.30 32.40
CA GLU A 117 44.46 -5.54 32.01
C GLU A 117 44.72 -6.65 33.07
N PRO A 118 44.11 -7.85 33.05
CA PRO A 118 43.03 -8.37 32.18
C PRO A 118 41.90 -9.09 32.97
N GLY A 119 40.82 -9.48 32.29
CA GLY A 119 39.83 -10.42 32.85
C GLY A 119 38.75 -10.81 31.84
N VAL A 120 39.04 -11.85 31.06
CA VAL A 120 38.08 -12.70 30.33
C VAL A 120 36.87 -13.01 31.20
N GLU A 121 35.63 -12.98 30.66
CA GLU A 121 34.62 -14.07 30.69
C GLU A 121 33.53 -13.75 29.63
N ASP A 122 33.41 -14.63 28.63
CA ASP A 122 32.24 -14.72 27.75
C ASP A 122 31.01 -15.09 28.60
N MET A 123 29.88 -14.40 28.42
CA MET A 123 28.59 -14.94 28.85
C MET A 123 27.47 -14.49 27.92
N GLU A 124 27.19 -15.36 26.96
CA GLU A 124 25.95 -15.46 26.21
C GLU A 124 24.75 -15.45 27.18
N TRP A 125 23.73 -14.62 26.92
CA TRP A 125 22.42 -14.78 27.54
C TRP A 125 21.33 -14.75 26.46
N SER A 126 20.77 -15.93 26.25
CA SER A 126 19.69 -16.25 25.34
C SER A 126 18.34 -15.69 25.82
N ASP A 127 17.43 -15.59 24.86
CA ASP A 127 15.99 -15.36 24.99
C ASP A 127 15.33 -16.03 26.21
N THR A 128 14.45 -15.28 26.88
CA THR A 128 13.31 -15.89 27.58
C THR A 128 12.00 -15.21 27.19
N GLN A 129 11.27 -15.95 26.38
CA GLN A 129 9.83 -15.93 26.15
C GLN A 129 9.08 -15.75 27.49
N THR A 130 8.09 -14.86 27.53
CA THR A 130 7.08 -14.84 28.59
C THR A 130 5.72 -14.90 27.93
N GLU A 131 5.12 -16.08 28.05
CA GLU A 131 3.72 -16.39 27.76
C GLU A 131 2.91 -15.99 29.01
N GLU A 132 1.83 -15.21 28.84
CA GLU A 132 0.72 -15.22 29.80
C GLU A 132 -0.62 -14.97 29.11
N ALA A 133 -1.62 -15.61 29.69
CA ALA A 133 -2.80 -16.15 29.06
C ALA A 133 -4.08 -15.34 29.38
N ILE A 134 -4.96 -15.28 28.38
CA ILE A 134 -6.44 -15.35 28.42
C ILE A 134 -7.21 -14.37 29.34
N GLN A 135 -8.06 -13.53 28.74
CA GLN A 135 -9.43 -13.36 29.25
C GLN A 135 -10.47 -13.15 28.14
N THR A 136 -11.36 -14.13 28.05
CA THR A 136 -12.57 -14.19 27.24
C THR A 136 -13.67 -13.28 27.82
N ARG A 137 -14.42 -12.57 26.96
CA ARG A 137 -15.79 -12.17 27.28
C ARG A 137 -16.64 -12.19 26.01
N SER A 138 -17.50 -13.20 25.94
CA SER A 138 -18.64 -13.35 25.05
C SER A 138 -19.82 -12.49 25.54
N GLU A 139 -20.53 -11.84 24.63
CA GLU A 139 -21.93 -11.45 24.83
C GLU A 139 -22.65 -11.50 23.48
N GLU A 140 -23.46 -12.55 23.35
CA GLU A 140 -24.45 -12.79 22.31
C GLU A 140 -25.75 -12.06 22.70
N SER A 141 -26.41 -11.40 21.75
CA SER A 141 -27.77 -10.91 21.92
C SER A 141 -28.58 -11.32 20.69
N GLN A 142 -29.45 -12.30 20.89
CA GLN A 142 -30.41 -12.79 19.92
C GLN A 142 -31.55 -11.79 19.74
N GLY A 143 -31.98 -11.62 18.49
CA GLY A 143 -33.19 -10.88 18.13
C GLY A 143 -33.72 -11.40 16.80
N ALA A 144 -34.45 -12.51 16.86
CA ALA A 144 -35.19 -13.08 15.74
C ALA A 144 -36.43 -12.24 15.45
N ILE A 145 -36.61 -11.77 14.21
CA ILE A 145 -37.94 -11.52 13.64
C ILE A 145 -37.98 -12.11 12.23
N HIS A 146 -38.76 -13.18 12.14
CA HIS A 146 -39.18 -13.90 10.95
C HIS A 146 -40.34 -13.14 10.30
N ARG A 147 -40.22 -12.70 9.03
CA ARG A 147 -41.40 -12.55 8.15
C ARG A 147 -41.06 -12.49 6.65
N THR A 148 -41.16 -13.65 6.02
CA THR A 148 -41.79 -13.98 4.74
C THR A 148 -41.83 -12.94 3.59
N MET A 149 -41.15 -13.36 2.50
CA MET A 149 -41.44 -13.19 1.06
C MET A 149 -42.75 -12.50 0.66
N SER A 150 -42.66 -11.50 -0.22
CA SER A 150 -43.62 -11.24 -1.31
C SER A 150 -43.08 -10.20 -2.32
N GLN A 151 -42.75 -10.66 -3.52
CA GLN A 151 -42.80 -9.94 -4.79
C GLN A 151 -43.72 -10.75 -5.73
N PRO A 152 -44.11 -10.26 -6.90
CA PRO A 152 -44.29 -8.88 -7.37
C PRO A 152 -45.73 -8.68 -7.89
N GLU A 153 -46.12 -7.50 -8.36
CA GLU A 153 -47.02 -7.38 -9.52
C GLU A 153 -46.79 -6.01 -10.16
N ALA A 154 -46.49 -6.04 -11.45
CA ALA A 154 -46.51 -4.88 -12.32
C ALA A 154 -47.95 -4.65 -12.77
N SER A 155 -48.41 -3.40 -12.78
CA SER A 155 -49.53 -3.00 -13.65
C SER A 155 -49.33 -1.58 -14.14
N SER A 156 -49.20 -1.55 -15.46
CA SER A 156 -49.19 -0.40 -16.37
C SER A 156 -50.62 0.10 -16.60
N SER A 157 -50.73 1.29 -17.21
CA SER A 157 -51.87 1.77 -18.02
C SER A 157 -53.09 2.28 -17.24
N SER A 158 -53.79 3.33 -17.61
CA SER A 158 -53.69 4.41 -18.60
C SER A 158 -54.85 5.35 -18.29
N TYR A 159 -54.61 6.63 -18.52
CA TYR A 159 -55.53 7.76 -18.70
C TYR A 159 -57.03 7.44 -18.89
N ASP A 160 -57.87 8.11 -18.10
CA ASP A 160 -59.19 8.59 -18.51
C ASP A 160 -59.65 9.73 -17.59
N SER A 161 -59.92 10.92 -18.15
CA SER A 161 -60.79 11.94 -17.55
C SER A 161 -61.20 12.94 -18.62
N GLU A 162 -62.35 12.64 -19.17
CA GLU A 162 -63.23 13.44 -20.01
C GLU A 162 -63.77 14.68 -19.26
N VAL A 163 -63.70 15.87 -19.86
CA VAL A 163 -64.58 17.00 -19.50
C VAL A 163 -65.02 17.73 -20.77
N LYS A 164 -66.31 17.50 -21.10
CA LYS A 164 -67.32 18.42 -21.67
C LYS A 164 -66.90 19.57 -22.56
#